data_AF-A0AAU9PNJ4-F1
#
_entry.id   AF-A0AAU9PNJ4-F1
#
_cell.length_a   1.000
_cell.length_b   1.000
_cell.length_c   1.000
_cell.angle_alpha   90.00
_cell.angle_beta   90.00
_cell.angle_gamma   90.00
#
_symmetry.space_group_name_H-M   'P 1'
#
loop_
_entity.id
_entity.type
_entity.pdbx_description
1 polymer ?
#
loop_
_entity_poly.entity_id
_entity_poly.type
_entity_poly.pdbx_seq_one_letter_code
_entity_poly.pdbx_strand_id
1 'polypeptide(L)'
;MKKLKTKPTHHSVRELRALGLTPHFLACRSAQPLLENTKQKLSQFCHVPAANILNIHDVPNICHVPLLLRNQNAHEAILKQLALLRGLTGQKLFDNLTNSVKIAMVGKYVGLTDSYLSVVKALLHACIAYIDQMPLVSAKSKSEPSKPSLTPEERKAKAQELNEKAKRKRRKKREWKEKERRKRMEEENERKRIIALRKAEKEEERRAREKIRQKLEEDKAERRRKLGLPAEDLTATKPSAPIVEEKKN
;
A
#
# COMPACT_ATOMS: atom_id res chain seq x y z
N MET A 1 -9.53 -19.06 5.18
CA MET A 1 -9.62 -17.86 4.31
C MET A 1 -8.53 -16.85 4.67
N LYS A 2 -7.78 -16.33 3.68
CA LYS A 2 -6.65 -15.42 3.91
C LYS A 2 -7.17 -13.99 4.14
N LYS A 3 -6.93 -13.42 5.32
CA LYS A 3 -7.37 -12.07 5.68
C LYS A 3 -6.68 -11.01 4.80
N LEU A 4 -7.47 -10.18 4.12
CA LEU A 4 -6.98 -9.05 3.32
C LEU A 4 -6.33 -8.00 4.24
N LYS A 5 -5.12 -7.53 3.88
CA LYS A 5 -4.38 -6.52 4.64
C LYS A 5 -4.71 -5.12 4.09
N THR A 6 -5.13 -4.20 4.97
CA THR A 6 -5.53 -2.83 4.58
C THR A 6 -4.45 -1.77 4.81
N LYS A 7 -3.33 -2.11 5.46
CA LYS A 7 -2.23 -1.17 5.77
C LYS A 7 -1.69 -0.41 4.54
N PRO A 8 -1.49 -1.03 3.36
CA PRO A 8 -1.01 -0.30 2.19
C PRO A 8 -1.95 0.84 1.79
N THR A 9 -3.25 0.57 1.76
CA THR A 9 -4.28 1.58 1.47
C THR A 9 -4.27 2.73 2.47
N HIS A 10 -4.12 2.43 3.76
CA HIS A 10 -4.05 3.46 4.80
C HIS A 10 -2.86 4.41 4.59
N HIS A 11 -1.71 3.86 4.17
CA HIS A 11 -0.51 4.66 3.91
C HIS A 11 -0.70 5.58 2.70
N SER A 12 -1.24 5.07 1.60
CA SER A 12 -1.51 5.86 0.39
C SER A 12 -2.50 7.00 0.64
N VAL A 13 -3.56 6.76 1.42
CA VAL A 13 -4.51 7.82 1.77
C VAL A 13 -3.86 8.88 2.67
N ARG A 14 -3.01 8.47 3.61
CA ARG A 14 -2.26 9.42 4.47
C ARG A 14 -1.31 10.28 3.64
N GLU A 15 -0.59 9.70 2.68
CA GLU A 15 0.30 10.44 1.78
C GLU A 15 -0.48 11.43 0.91
N LEU A 16 -1.60 10.99 0.31
CA LEU A 16 -2.47 11.86 -0.49
C LEU A 16 -2.95 13.08 0.30
N ARG A 17 -3.36 12.87 1.56
CA ARG A 17 -3.77 13.97 2.45
C ARG A 17 -2.63 14.84 2.93
N ALA A 18 -1.43 14.29 3.09
CA ALA A 18 -0.25 15.07 3.43
C ALA A 18 0.08 16.09 2.32
N LEU A 19 -0.32 15.80 1.08
CA LEU A 19 -0.25 16.72 -0.06
C LEU A 19 -1.47 17.68 -0.14
N GLY A 20 -2.39 17.65 0.82
CA GLY A 20 -3.58 18.49 0.86
C GLY A 20 -4.79 17.96 0.07
N LEU A 21 -4.72 16.75 -0.49
CA LEU A 21 -5.80 16.16 -1.27
C LEU A 21 -6.66 15.20 -0.43
N THR A 22 -7.98 15.40 -0.44
CA THR A 22 -8.93 14.57 0.32
C THR A 22 -9.75 13.67 -0.62
N PRO A 23 -9.56 12.34 -0.57
CA PRO A 23 -10.28 11.44 -1.47
C PRO A 23 -11.76 11.36 -1.09
N HIS A 24 -12.64 11.48 -2.09
CA HIS A 24 -14.10 11.33 -1.91
C HIS A 24 -14.56 9.88 -2.12
N PHE A 25 -13.79 9.13 -2.91
CA PHE A 25 -14.00 7.72 -3.24
C PHE A 25 -12.71 6.95 -3.00
N LEU A 26 -12.87 5.66 -2.68
CA LEU A 26 -11.74 4.75 -2.51
C LEU A 26 -11.96 3.49 -3.35
N ALA A 27 -11.23 3.37 -4.44
CA ALA A 27 -11.22 2.17 -5.28
C ALA A 27 -10.18 1.17 -4.76
N CYS A 28 -10.66 0.08 -4.15
CA CYS A 28 -9.80 -0.98 -3.62
C CYS A 28 -9.76 -2.15 -4.59
N ARG A 29 -8.60 -2.40 -5.19
CA ARG A 29 -8.37 -3.58 -6.02
C ARG A 29 -7.90 -4.78 -5.20
N SER A 30 -8.51 -5.95 -5.39
CA SER A 30 -8.13 -7.19 -4.70
C SER A 30 -8.37 -8.44 -5.54
N ALA A 31 -7.67 -9.55 -5.26
CA ALA A 31 -7.91 -10.81 -5.97
C ALA A 31 -9.26 -11.47 -5.62
N GLN A 32 -9.85 -11.08 -4.50
CA GLN A 32 -11.12 -11.61 -3.98
C GLN A 32 -11.99 -10.45 -3.53
N PRO A 33 -13.33 -10.62 -3.48
CA PRO A 33 -14.23 -9.60 -2.97
C PRO A 33 -13.87 -9.18 -1.53
N LEU A 34 -13.91 -7.88 -1.27
CA LEU A 34 -13.73 -7.34 0.08
C LEU A 34 -14.90 -7.74 0.99
N LEU A 35 -14.55 -8.21 2.18
CA LEU A 35 -15.50 -8.42 3.27
C LEU A 35 -16.01 -7.08 3.80
N GLU A 36 -17.27 -7.03 4.20
CA GLU A 36 -17.90 -5.81 4.73
C GLU A 36 -17.15 -5.26 5.96
N ASN A 37 -16.68 -6.15 6.86
CA ASN A 37 -15.83 -5.77 8.00
C ASN A 37 -14.54 -5.05 7.59
N THR A 38 -13.98 -5.37 6.42
CA THR A 38 -12.77 -4.71 5.90
C THR A 38 -13.13 -3.34 5.33
N LYS A 39 -14.27 -3.24 4.65
CA LYS A 39 -14.82 -1.99 4.12
C LYS A 39 -15.13 -0.97 5.23
N GLN A 40 -15.75 -1.43 6.33
CA GLN A 40 -16.00 -0.61 7.52
C GLN A 40 -14.70 -0.07 8.14
N LYS A 41 -13.67 -0.91 8.28
CA LYS A 41 -12.35 -0.46 8.77
C LYS A 41 -11.74 0.59 7.86
N LEU A 42 -11.75 0.34 6.55
CA LEU A 42 -11.26 1.31 5.58
C LEU A 42 -12.02 2.63 5.68
N SER A 43 -13.35 2.60 5.91
CA SER A 43 -14.15 3.79 6.11
C SER A 43 -13.70 4.60 7.33
N GLN A 44 -13.49 3.94 8.47
CA GLN A 44 -13.03 4.59 9.70
C GLN A 44 -11.62 5.19 9.55
N PHE A 45 -10.67 4.43 8.99
CA PHE A 45 -9.29 4.92 8.86
C PHE A 45 -9.14 5.96 7.75
N CYS A 46 -9.77 5.74 6.60
CA CYS A 46 -9.63 6.59 5.43
C CYS A 46 -10.68 7.70 5.38
N HIS A 47 -11.56 7.83 6.39
CA HIS A 47 -12.61 8.85 6.49
C HIS A 47 -13.42 9.03 5.19
N VAL A 48 -13.64 7.93 4.48
CA VAL A 48 -14.48 7.87 3.27
C VAL A 48 -15.72 7.07 3.66
N PRO A 49 -16.95 7.53 3.34
CA PRO A 49 -18.16 6.77 3.63
C PRO A 49 -18.07 5.36 3.05
N ALA A 50 -18.55 4.35 3.77
CA ALA A 50 -18.51 2.97 3.29
C ALA A 50 -19.16 2.83 1.89
N ALA A 51 -20.25 3.56 1.63
CA ALA A 51 -20.89 3.60 0.30
C ALA A 51 -19.95 4.03 -0.84
N ASN A 52 -18.94 4.87 -0.54
CA ASN A 52 -17.98 5.39 -1.52
C ASN A 52 -16.70 4.54 -1.63
N ILE A 53 -16.65 3.41 -0.91
CA ILE A 53 -15.55 2.43 -1.02
C ILE A 53 -15.95 1.36 -2.04
N LEU A 54 -15.28 1.40 -3.19
CA LEU A 54 -15.55 0.56 -4.34
C LEU A 54 -14.65 -0.68 -4.29
N ASN A 55 -15.26 -1.86 -4.28
CA ASN A 55 -14.58 -3.14 -4.29
C ASN A 55 -14.36 -3.61 -5.73
N ILE A 56 -13.13 -3.48 -6.25
CA ILE A 56 -12.75 -3.86 -7.61
C ILE A 56 -11.96 -5.16 -7.54
N HIS A 57 -12.67 -6.28 -7.47
CA HIS A 57 -12.00 -7.58 -7.49
C HIS A 57 -11.59 -7.99 -8.90
N ASP A 58 -10.63 -8.91 -9.01
CA ASP A 58 -10.22 -9.45 -10.31
C ASP A 58 -11.40 -10.19 -10.98
N VAL A 59 -11.73 -9.77 -12.20
CA VAL A 59 -12.82 -10.30 -13.02
C VAL A 59 -12.25 -11.01 -14.26
N PRO A 60 -12.97 -12.00 -14.83
CA PRO A 60 -12.46 -12.77 -15.97
C PRO A 60 -12.37 -11.95 -17.27
N ASN A 61 -13.26 -10.97 -17.44
CA ASN A 61 -13.30 -10.07 -18.59
C ASN A 61 -13.40 -8.62 -18.12
N ILE A 62 -12.70 -7.72 -18.82
CA ILE A 62 -12.71 -6.27 -18.59
C ILE A 62 -14.13 -5.69 -18.69
N CYS A 63 -15.00 -6.30 -19.51
CA CYS A 63 -16.40 -5.92 -19.66
C CYS A 63 -17.24 -6.08 -18.37
N HIS A 64 -16.79 -6.89 -17.40
CA HIS A 64 -17.46 -6.98 -16.11
C HIS A 64 -17.17 -5.80 -15.18
N VAL A 65 -16.09 -5.04 -15.40
CA VAL A 65 -15.72 -3.94 -14.49
C VAL A 65 -16.83 -2.88 -14.40
N PRO A 66 -17.41 -2.38 -15.51
CA PRO A 66 -18.55 -1.47 -15.45
C PRO A 66 -19.77 -2.04 -14.71
N LEU A 67 -20.06 -3.34 -14.87
CA LEU A 67 -21.17 -4.02 -14.20
C LEU A 67 -20.94 -4.13 -12.70
N LEU A 68 -19.72 -4.49 -12.32
CA LEU A 68 -19.28 -4.56 -10.93
C LEU A 68 -19.38 -3.19 -10.24
N LEU A 69 -19.07 -2.10 -10.95
CA LEU A 69 -19.24 -0.73 -10.44
C LEU A 69 -20.71 -0.31 -10.39
N ARG A 70 -21.51 -0.75 -11.37
CA ARG A 70 -22.96 -0.51 -11.40
C ARG A 70 -23.67 -1.19 -10.23
N ASN A 71 -23.34 -2.45 -9.96
CA ASN A 71 -23.91 -3.23 -8.86
C ASN A 71 -23.58 -2.66 -7.47
N GLN A 72 -22.52 -1.85 -7.37
CA GLN A 72 -22.14 -1.14 -6.15
C GLN A 72 -22.69 0.29 -6.10
N ASN A 73 -23.56 0.68 -7.04
CA ASN A 73 -24.12 2.04 -7.16
C ASN A 73 -23.05 3.13 -7.26
N ALA A 74 -21.86 2.80 -7.78
CA ALA A 74 -20.74 3.74 -7.88
C ALA A 74 -21.10 4.97 -8.73
N HIS A 75 -21.81 4.73 -9.84
CA HIS A 75 -22.30 5.76 -10.74
C HIS A 75 -23.25 6.75 -10.05
N GLU A 76 -24.18 6.26 -9.22
CA GLU A 76 -25.11 7.12 -8.48
C GLU A 76 -24.38 7.94 -7.42
N ALA A 77 -23.41 7.33 -6.73
CA ALA A 77 -22.59 8.03 -5.75
C ALA A 77 -21.74 9.14 -6.40
N ILE A 78 -21.15 8.89 -7.58
CA ILE A 78 -20.40 9.89 -8.34
C ILE A 78 -21.32 11.03 -8.81
N LEU A 79 -22.48 10.71 -9.39
CA LEU A 79 -23.45 11.72 -9.82
C LEU A 79 -23.91 12.61 -8.66
N LYS A 80 -24.17 12.00 -7.50
CA LYS A 80 -24.53 12.72 -6.26
C LYS A 80 -23.39 13.64 -5.80
N GLN A 81 -22.14 13.18 -5.84
CA GLN A 81 -20.99 13.98 -5.43
C GLN A 81 -20.71 15.15 -6.38
N LEU A 82 -21.01 14.98 -7.66
CA LEU A 82 -20.80 16.00 -8.71
C LEU A 82 -22.05 16.87 -8.99
N ALA A 83 -23.17 16.61 -8.30
CA ALA A 83 -24.46 17.26 -8.51
C ALA A 83 -24.96 17.21 -9.98
N LEU A 84 -24.74 16.09 -10.67
CA LEU A 84 -25.14 15.91 -12.07
C LEU A 84 -26.48 15.16 -12.20
N LEU A 85 -27.33 15.60 -13.14
CA LEU A 85 -28.58 14.93 -13.50
C LEU A 85 -28.31 13.65 -14.31
N ARG A 86 -29.12 12.62 -14.05
CA ARG A 86 -28.89 11.25 -14.53
C ARG A 86 -29.24 11.09 -16.01
N GLY A 87 -28.34 10.46 -16.76
CA GLY A 87 -28.63 9.82 -18.04
C GLY A 87 -27.81 8.53 -18.16
N LEU A 88 -28.43 7.36 -17.95
CA LEU A 88 -27.74 6.08 -18.12
C LEU A 88 -28.54 5.16 -19.02
N THR A 89 -28.16 5.15 -20.30
CA THR A 89 -28.49 4.11 -21.26
C THR A 89 -27.76 2.83 -20.86
N GLY A 90 -28.52 1.76 -20.57
CA GLY A 90 -27.96 0.48 -20.15
C GLY A 90 -27.03 -0.11 -21.22
N GLN A 91 -25.80 -0.46 -20.83
CA GLN A 91 -24.94 -1.30 -21.67
C GLN A 91 -25.48 -2.73 -21.65
N LYS A 92 -25.60 -3.34 -22.83
CA LYS A 92 -25.93 -4.76 -23.00
C LYS A 92 -24.76 -5.62 -22.49
N LEU A 93 -25.07 -6.70 -21.78
CA LEU A 93 -24.08 -7.69 -21.32
C LEU A 93 -23.55 -8.49 -22.51
N PHE A 94 -22.26 -8.83 -22.50
CA PHE A 94 -21.60 -9.67 -23.51
C PHE A 94 -20.98 -10.93 -22.87
N ASP A 95 -21.72 -11.59 -21.97
CA ASP A 95 -21.24 -12.78 -21.26
C ASP A 95 -21.71 -14.12 -21.87
N ASN A 96 -22.58 -14.08 -22.88
CA ASN A 96 -23.20 -15.27 -23.48
C ASN A 96 -22.44 -15.79 -24.72
N LEU A 97 -21.10 -15.76 -24.71
CA LEU A 97 -20.29 -16.25 -25.82
C LEU A 97 -20.10 -17.78 -25.68
N THR A 98 -20.88 -18.57 -26.42
CA THR A 98 -20.89 -20.04 -26.34
C THR A 98 -19.83 -20.70 -27.21
N ASN A 99 -19.36 -20.01 -28.26
CA ASN A 99 -18.45 -20.57 -29.24
C ASN A 99 -17.04 -19.95 -29.12
N SER A 100 -16.00 -20.67 -29.56
CA SER A 100 -14.61 -20.20 -29.48
C SER A 100 -13.88 -20.29 -30.82
N VAL A 101 -13.30 -19.19 -31.29
CA VAL A 101 -12.46 -19.15 -32.51
C VAL A 101 -10.99 -19.11 -32.11
N LYS A 102 -10.14 -19.94 -32.71
CA LYS A 102 -8.69 -19.84 -32.55
C LYS A 102 -8.11 -18.90 -33.61
N ILE A 103 -7.47 -17.83 -33.17
CA ILE A 103 -6.78 -16.87 -34.05
C ILE A 103 -5.29 -16.95 -33.75
N ALA A 104 -4.47 -17.28 -34.76
CA ALA A 104 -3.02 -17.30 -34.60
C ALA A 104 -2.46 -15.89 -34.81
N MET A 105 -1.77 -15.36 -33.81
CA MET A 105 -1.04 -14.10 -33.94
C MET A 105 0.44 -14.36 -34.15
N VAL A 106 0.96 -13.85 -35.27
CA VAL A 106 2.38 -13.89 -35.63
C VAL A 106 2.96 -12.50 -35.42
N GLY A 107 3.98 -12.41 -34.57
CA GLY A 107 4.60 -11.13 -34.23
C GLY A 107 6.05 -11.30 -33.80
N LYS A 108 6.72 -10.18 -33.52
CA LYS A 108 8.11 -10.15 -33.02
C LYS A 108 8.16 -10.30 -31.49
N TYR A 109 7.20 -9.71 -30.79
CA TYR A 109 7.17 -9.60 -29.32
C TYR A 109 6.05 -10.43 -28.70
N VAL A 110 5.86 -11.64 -29.21
CA VAL A 110 4.67 -12.45 -28.90
C VAL A 110 4.65 -12.95 -27.45
N GLY A 111 5.80 -12.99 -26.78
CA GLY A 111 5.91 -13.26 -25.34
C GLY A 111 5.61 -12.07 -24.43
N LEU A 112 5.42 -10.87 -24.98
CA LEU A 112 5.03 -9.67 -24.24
C LEU A 112 3.56 -9.37 -24.58
N THR A 113 2.66 -9.77 -23.68
CA THR A 113 1.20 -9.64 -23.86
C THR A 113 0.75 -8.20 -24.09
N ASP A 114 1.48 -7.22 -23.55
CA ASP A 114 1.14 -5.80 -23.70
C ASP A 114 1.41 -5.25 -25.12
N SER A 115 2.37 -5.82 -25.85
CA SER A 115 2.77 -5.34 -27.19
C SER A 115 1.66 -5.43 -28.23
N TYR A 116 0.70 -6.33 -28.04
CA TYR A 116 -0.40 -6.57 -28.96
C TYR A 116 -1.77 -6.40 -28.30
N LEU A 117 -1.83 -5.77 -27.13
CA LEU A 117 -3.05 -5.64 -26.35
C LEU A 117 -4.17 -4.95 -27.14
N SER A 118 -3.85 -3.88 -27.89
CA SER A 118 -4.81 -3.16 -28.73
C SER A 118 -5.40 -4.05 -29.84
N VAL A 119 -4.56 -4.85 -30.51
CA VAL A 119 -4.98 -5.77 -31.57
C VAL A 119 -5.87 -6.88 -31.01
N VAL A 120 -5.46 -7.50 -29.90
CA VAL A 120 -6.26 -8.52 -29.22
C VAL A 120 -7.61 -7.96 -28.78
N LYS A 121 -7.66 -6.72 -28.29
CA LYS A 121 -8.90 -6.09 -27.86
C LYS A 121 -9.81 -5.76 -29.03
N ALA A 122 -9.28 -5.23 -30.14
CA ALA A 122 -10.04 -5.00 -31.36
C ALA A 122 -10.67 -6.29 -31.92
N LEU A 123 -9.91 -7.38 -31.95
CA LEU A 123 -10.43 -8.70 -32.32
C LEU A 123 -11.55 -9.16 -31.40
N LEU A 124 -11.39 -8.99 -30.08
CA LEU A 124 -12.45 -9.31 -29.11
C LEU A 124 -13.73 -8.50 -29.36
N HIS A 125 -13.62 -7.19 -29.66
CA HIS A 125 -14.79 -6.38 -30.01
C HIS A 125 -15.46 -6.85 -31.31
N ALA A 126 -14.69 -7.20 -32.34
CA ALA A 126 -15.22 -7.72 -33.60
C ALA A 126 -15.92 -9.08 -33.41
N CYS A 127 -15.34 -9.99 -32.63
CA CYS A 127 -15.92 -11.30 -32.35
C CYS A 127 -17.22 -11.19 -31.55
N ILE A 128 -17.30 -10.26 -30.59
CA ILE A 128 -18.54 -9.96 -29.85
C ILE A 128 -19.61 -9.38 -30.78
N ALA A 129 -19.25 -8.48 -31.70
CA ALA A 129 -20.23 -7.80 -32.55
C ALA A 129 -20.82 -8.69 -33.66
N TYR A 130 -20.03 -9.61 -34.22
CA TYR A 130 -20.41 -10.34 -35.45
C TYR A 130 -20.56 -11.85 -35.29
N ILE A 131 -19.92 -12.46 -34.29
CA ILE A 131 -19.75 -13.91 -34.28
C ILE A 131 -20.27 -14.54 -32.97
N ASP A 132 -20.53 -13.75 -31.93
CA ASP A 132 -20.83 -14.22 -30.57
C ASP A 132 -19.83 -15.31 -30.10
N GLN A 133 -18.54 -15.14 -30.43
CA GLN A 133 -17.48 -16.08 -30.05
C GLN A 133 -16.36 -15.41 -29.28
N MET A 134 -15.71 -16.16 -28.38
CA MET A 134 -14.51 -15.71 -27.70
C MET A 134 -13.26 -16.03 -28.56
N PRO A 135 -12.42 -15.03 -28.92
CA PRO A 135 -11.18 -15.29 -29.63
C PRO A 135 -10.11 -15.87 -28.70
N LEU A 136 -9.67 -17.08 -28.99
CA LEU A 136 -8.48 -17.72 -28.43
C LEU A 136 -7.27 -17.32 -29.26
N VAL A 137 -6.57 -16.28 -28.83
CA VAL A 137 -5.35 -15.82 -29.49
C VAL A 137 -4.17 -16.68 -29.08
N SER A 138 -3.70 -17.53 -30.00
CA SER A 138 -2.46 -18.28 -29.80
C SER A 138 -1.30 -17.49 -30.37
N ALA A 139 -0.30 -17.28 -29.53
CA ALA A 139 0.79 -16.36 -29.78
C ALA A 139 2.06 -17.20 -30.08
N LYS A 140 2.49 -17.26 -31.36
CA LYS A 140 3.74 -17.93 -31.76
C LYS A 140 4.78 -16.90 -32.25
N SER A 141 5.86 -16.68 -31.50
CA SER A 141 7.03 -15.94 -32.01
C SER A 141 7.93 -16.91 -32.78
N LYS A 142 8.00 -16.78 -34.11
CA LYS A 142 8.87 -17.53 -35.04
C LYS A 142 8.93 -19.05 -34.82
N SER A 143 8.55 -19.79 -35.84
CA SER A 143 9.04 -21.16 -36.04
C SER A 143 10.56 -21.18 -35.89
N GLU A 144 11.10 -21.68 -34.78
CA GLU A 144 12.33 -22.44 -34.92
C GLU A 144 11.95 -23.65 -35.77
N PRO A 145 12.67 -23.95 -36.86
CA PRO A 145 12.56 -25.28 -37.45
C PRO A 145 12.81 -26.28 -36.31
N SER A 146 12.03 -27.36 -36.27
CA SER A 146 12.22 -28.49 -35.36
C SER A 146 13.71 -28.66 -35.07
N LYS A 147 14.14 -28.39 -33.83
CA LYS A 147 15.57 -28.49 -33.48
C LYS A 147 16.05 -29.86 -33.95
N PRO A 148 17.05 -29.95 -34.87
CA PRO A 148 17.78 -31.18 -34.98
C PRO A 148 18.34 -31.46 -33.59
N SER A 149 18.22 -32.71 -33.15
CA SER A 149 18.67 -33.18 -31.85
C SER A 149 20.05 -32.60 -31.51
N LEU A 150 20.11 -31.71 -30.52
CA LEU A 150 21.36 -31.12 -30.03
C LEU A 150 22.37 -32.23 -29.75
N THR A 151 23.58 -32.07 -30.25
CA THR A 151 24.71 -32.97 -29.97
C THR A 151 24.97 -32.99 -28.46
N PRO A 152 25.55 -34.08 -27.91
CA PRO A 152 25.84 -34.19 -26.48
C PRO A 152 26.70 -33.05 -25.92
N GLU A 153 27.57 -32.48 -26.76
CA GLU A 153 28.46 -31.36 -26.46
C GLU A 153 27.69 -30.05 -26.21
N GLU A 154 26.75 -29.71 -27.10
CA GLU A 154 25.94 -28.48 -26.98
C GLU A 154 25.00 -28.51 -25.77
N ARG A 155 24.52 -29.71 -25.40
CA ARG A 155 23.72 -29.91 -24.17
C ARG A 155 24.56 -29.68 -22.91
N LYS A 156 25.81 -30.15 -22.89
CA LYS A 156 26.76 -29.93 -21.79
C LYS A 156 27.10 -28.45 -21.66
N ALA A 157 27.38 -27.76 -22.78
CA ALA A 157 27.67 -26.33 -22.79
C ALA A 157 26.48 -25.49 -22.26
N LYS A 158 25.25 -25.77 -22.72
CA LYS A 158 24.05 -25.11 -22.20
C LYS A 158 23.79 -25.41 -20.73
N ALA A 159 24.02 -26.64 -20.27
CA ALA A 159 23.89 -27.00 -18.86
C ALA A 159 24.92 -26.28 -17.97
N GLN A 160 26.16 -26.14 -18.44
CA GLN A 160 27.21 -25.37 -17.76
C GLN A 160 26.85 -23.88 -17.70
N GLU A 161 26.39 -23.29 -18.81
CA GLU A 161 25.97 -21.89 -18.85
C GLU A 161 24.80 -21.60 -17.89
N LEU A 162 23.82 -22.52 -17.83
CA LEU A 162 22.66 -22.40 -16.96
C LEU A 162 23.06 -22.55 -15.47
N ASN A 163 24.04 -23.41 -15.17
CA ASN A 163 24.61 -23.56 -13.84
C ASN A 163 25.40 -22.31 -13.41
N GLU A 164 26.20 -21.72 -14.30
CA GLU A 164 26.92 -20.46 -14.04
C GLU A 164 25.96 -19.28 -13.83
N LYS A 165 24.89 -19.18 -14.63
CA LYS A 165 23.81 -18.21 -14.42
C LYS A 165 23.13 -18.41 -13.06
N ALA A 166 22.87 -19.66 -12.66
CA ALA A 166 22.29 -19.97 -11.36
C ALA A 166 23.22 -19.60 -10.20
N LYS A 167 24.53 -19.88 -10.31
CA LYS A 167 25.55 -19.47 -9.33
C LYS A 167 25.65 -17.95 -9.21
N ARG A 168 25.70 -17.21 -10.33
CA ARG A 168 25.70 -15.73 -10.34
C ARG A 168 24.46 -15.17 -9.66
N LYS A 169 23.27 -15.73 -9.93
CA LYS A 169 22.01 -15.33 -9.27
C LYS A 169 22.04 -15.59 -7.76
N ARG A 170 22.58 -16.75 -7.33
CA ARG A 170 22.75 -17.08 -5.90
C ARG A 170 23.73 -16.12 -5.21
N ARG A 171 24.84 -15.78 -5.86
CA ARG A 171 25.84 -14.82 -5.34
C ARG A 171 25.25 -13.41 -5.17
N LYS A 172 24.59 -12.88 -6.21
CA LYS A 172 23.88 -11.59 -6.13
C LYS A 172 22.82 -11.57 -5.02
N LYS A 173 22.09 -12.68 -4.84
CA LYS A 173 21.09 -12.80 -3.76
C LYS A 173 21.72 -12.80 -2.36
N ARG A 174 22.90 -13.40 -2.19
CA ARG A 174 23.66 -13.36 -0.92
C ARG A 174 24.18 -11.96 -0.62
N GLU A 175 24.82 -11.32 -1.61
CA GLU A 175 25.31 -9.94 -1.50
C GLU A 175 24.18 -8.95 -1.19
N TRP A 176 23.02 -9.09 -1.86
CA TRP A 176 21.85 -8.26 -1.57
C TRP A 176 21.34 -8.44 -0.14
N LYS A 177 21.24 -9.68 0.35
CA LYS A 177 20.84 -9.96 1.74
C LYS A 177 21.82 -9.40 2.76
N GLU A 178 23.12 -9.46 2.48
CA GLU A 178 24.14 -8.92 3.37
C GLU A 178 24.11 -7.39 3.42
N LYS A 179 23.96 -6.73 2.25
CA LYS A 179 23.72 -5.27 2.18
C LYS A 179 22.47 -4.86 2.96
N GLU A 180 21.38 -5.62 2.84
CA GLU A 180 20.14 -5.36 3.57
C GLU A 180 20.34 -5.50 5.09
N ARG A 181 21.09 -6.51 5.54
CA ARG A 181 21.44 -6.69 6.96
C ARG A 181 22.31 -5.54 7.49
N ARG A 182 23.33 -5.12 6.73
CA ARG A 182 24.18 -3.97 7.11
C ARG A 182 23.36 -2.69 7.24
N LYS A 183 22.50 -2.41 6.25
CA LYS A 183 21.61 -1.24 6.27
C LYS A 183 20.70 -1.23 7.50
N ARG A 184 20.12 -2.38 7.87
CA ARG A 184 19.27 -2.50 9.08
C ARG A 184 20.04 -2.23 10.37
N MET A 185 21.27 -2.76 10.50
CA MET A 185 22.10 -2.49 11.68
C MET A 185 22.51 -1.01 11.77
N GLU A 186 22.83 -0.38 10.64
CA GLU A 186 23.16 1.03 10.57
C GLU A 186 21.97 1.92 10.96
N GLU A 187 20.77 1.64 10.43
CA GLU A 187 19.53 2.31 10.83
C GLU A 187 19.21 2.13 12.33
N GLU A 188 19.46 0.95 12.89
CA GLU A 188 19.24 0.68 14.32
C GLU A 188 20.26 1.44 15.20
N ASN A 189 21.52 1.48 14.78
CA ASN A 189 22.56 2.25 15.47
C ASN A 189 22.26 3.74 15.45
N GLU A 190 21.78 4.27 14.33
CA GLU A 190 21.41 5.69 14.21
C GLU A 190 20.20 6.03 15.10
N ARG A 191 19.20 5.15 15.14
CA ARG A 191 18.06 5.30 16.06
C ARG A 191 18.50 5.32 17.53
N LYS A 192 19.44 4.44 17.91
CA LYS A 192 19.99 4.41 19.27
C LYS A 192 20.72 5.73 19.62
N ARG A 193 21.47 6.29 18.67
CA ARG A 193 22.13 7.60 18.84
C ARG A 193 21.14 8.73 19.06
N ILE A 194 20.10 8.82 18.23
CA ILE A 194 19.07 9.86 18.36
C ILE A 194 18.34 9.76 19.71
N ILE A 195 18.01 8.54 20.15
CA ILE A 195 17.35 8.32 21.44
C ILE A 195 18.27 8.74 22.59
N ALA A 196 19.56 8.40 22.52
CA ALA A 196 20.54 8.80 23.53
C ALA A 196 20.68 10.33 23.62
N LEU A 197 20.76 11.02 22.49
CA LEU A 197 20.82 12.49 22.43
C LEU A 197 19.59 13.13 23.07
N ARG A 198 18.39 12.68 22.71
CA ARG A 198 17.14 13.19 23.31
C ARG A 198 17.05 12.92 24.81
N LYS A 199 17.62 11.80 25.27
CA LYS A 199 17.65 11.47 26.70
C LYS A 199 18.61 12.39 27.46
N ALA A 200 19.79 12.68 26.88
CA ALA A 200 20.76 13.60 27.45
C ALA A 200 20.22 15.04 27.51
N GLU A 201 19.58 15.52 26.43
CA GLU A 201 18.95 16.85 26.39
C GLU A 201 17.86 17.01 27.47
N LYS A 202 16.99 16.00 27.64
CA LYS A 202 15.99 16.00 28.71
C LYS A 202 16.60 15.98 30.10
N GLU A 203 17.76 15.34 30.27
CA GLU A 203 18.47 15.29 31.55
C GLU A 203 19.11 16.65 31.87
N GLU A 204 19.71 17.32 30.88
CA GLU A 204 20.18 18.71 31.04
C GLU A 204 19.04 19.67 31.37
N GLU A 205 17.90 19.57 30.69
CA GLU A 205 16.74 20.39 30.97
C GLU A 205 16.24 20.19 32.42
N ARG A 206 16.22 18.94 32.90
CA ARG A 206 15.88 18.64 34.30
C ARG A 206 16.86 19.27 35.28
N ARG A 207 18.17 19.15 35.03
CA ARG A 207 19.22 19.76 35.88
C ARG A 207 19.09 21.29 35.89
N ALA A 208 18.79 21.91 34.75
CA ALA A 208 18.58 23.36 34.67
C ALA A 208 17.36 23.81 35.47
N ARG A 209 16.23 23.09 35.34
CA ARG A 209 15.00 23.37 36.12
C ARG A 209 15.21 23.21 37.62
N GLU A 210 15.98 22.20 38.03
CA GLU A 210 16.30 21.97 39.44
C GLU A 210 17.17 23.09 40.02
N LYS A 211 18.18 23.56 39.27
CA LYS A 211 18.98 24.74 39.65
C LYS A 211 18.13 26.00 39.80
N ILE A 212 17.19 26.23 38.88
CA ILE A 212 16.26 27.37 38.96
C ILE A 212 15.38 27.26 40.22
N ARG A 213 14.86 26.06 40.51
CA ARG A 213 14.05 25.80 41.70
C ARG A 213 14.84 26.05 42.99
N GLN A 214 16.09 25.57 43.06
CA GLN A 214 16.96 25.79 44.22
C GLN A 214 17.22 27.28 44.45
N LYS A 215 17.57 28.03 43.40
CA LYS A 215 17.72 29.50 43.48
C LYS A 215 16.44 30.20 43.96
N LEU A 216 15.28 29.77 43.48
CA LEU A 216 13.99 30.33 43.90
C LEU A 216 13.71 30.09 45.39
N GLU A 217 14.03 28.90 45.91
CA GLU A 217 13.92 28.58 47.34
C GLU A 217 14.94 29.37 48.18
N GLU A 218 16.18 29.53 47.71
CA GLU A 218 17.20 30.35 48.36
C GLU A 218 16.77 31.83 48.44
N ASP A 219 16.33 32.41 47.33
CA ASP A 219 15.82 33.80 47.27
C ASP A 219 14.58 33.99 48.16
N LYS A 220 13.72 32.98 48.25
CA LYS A 220 12.53 32.98 49.12
C LYS A 220 12.96 32.92 50.59
N ALA A 221 13.92 32.07 50.93
CA ALA A 221 14.47 31.99 52.28
C ALA A 221 15.20 33.27 52.70
N GLU A 222 15.98 33.89 51.81
CA GLU A 222 16.67 35.15 52.09
C GLU A 222 15.67 36.30 52.35
N ARG A 223 14.62 36.41 51.52
CA ARG A 223 13.54 37.38 51.73
C ARG A 223 12.83 37.17 53.06
N ARG A 224 12.56 35.92 53.44
CA ARG A 224 11.94 35.61 54.74
C ARG A 224 12.84 35.97 55.92
N ARG A 225 14.16 35.72 55.82
CA ARG A 225 15.15 36.15 56.82
C ARG A 225 15.16 37.68 56.97
N LYS A 226 15.15 38.44 55.86
CA LYS A 226 15.07 39.91 55.87
C LYS A 226 13.79 40.45 56.51
N LEU A 227 12.68 39.72 56.40
CA LEU A 227 11.38 40.08 56.96
C LEU A 227 11.16 39.59 58.40
N GLY A 228 12.12 38.89 59.01
CA GLY A 228 12.02 38.39 60.40
C GLY A 228 11.02 37.26 60.62
N LEU A 229 10.61 36.55 59.56
CA LEU A 229 9.65 35.44 59.62
C LEU A 229 10.37 34.11 59.95
N PRO A 230 9.79 33.23 60.80
CA PRO A 230 10.38 31.92 61.11
C PRO A 230 10.47 31.02 59.87
N ALA A 231 11.40 30.06 59.91
CA ALA A 231 11.58 29.05 58.86
C ALA A 231 10.30 28.21 58.72
N GLU A 232 9.89 27.89 57.49
CA GLU A 232 8.77 26.95 57.31
C GLU A 232 9.27 25.53 57.54
N ASP A 233 8.66 24.84 58.51
CA ASP A 233 8.80 23.40 58.67
C ASP A 233 8.16 22.69 57.47
N LEU A 234 8.95 21.87 56.77
CA LEU A 234 8.57 21.13 55.55
C LEU A 234 7.56 19.98 55.80
N THR A 235 6.69 20.06 56.80
CA THR A 235 5.74 19.00 57.16
C THR A 235 4.27 19.33 56.90
N ALA A 236 3.94 20.47 56.29
CA ALA A 236 2.56 20.84 56.00
C ALA A 236 2.31 21.29 54.55
N THR A 237 2.58 20.42 53.57
CA THR A 237 1.92 20.52 52.26
C THR A 237 1.51 19.15 51.78
N LYS A 238 0.20 18.88 51.83
CA LYS A 238 -0.47 17.74 51.20
C LYS A 238 -0.05 17.65 49.72
N PRO A 239 0.21 16.45 49.16
CA PRO A 239 0.33 16.30 47.72
C PRO A 239 -1.07 16.44 47.11
N SER A 240 -1.37 17.60 46.51
CA SER A 240 -2.46 17.70 45.55
C SER A 240 -2.04 16.96 44.28
N ALA A 241 -2.65 15.80 44.06
CA ALA A 241 -2.48 14.99 42.86
C ALA A 241 -2.72 15.79 41.57
N PRO A 242 -1.97 15.57 40.48
CA PRO A 242 -2.45 15.95 39.16
C PRO A 242 -3.51 14.94 38.72
N ILE A 243 -4.77 15.37 38.72
CA ILE A 243 -5.82 14.77 37.92
C ILE A 243 -5.58 15.21 36.47
N VAL A 244 -5.00 14.34 35.66
CA VAL A 244 -5.24 14.32 34.22
C VAL A 244 -5.74 12.92 33.91
N GLU A 245 -7.06 12.84 33.74
CA GLU A 245 -7.73 11.68 33.18
C GLU A 245 -7.11 11.33 31.82
N GLU A 246 -6.40 10.21 31.75
CA GLU A 246 -6.35 9.42 30.52
C GLU A 246 -7.77 8.89 30.26
N LYS A 247 -8.58 9.69 29.57
CA LYS A 247 -9.68 9.15 28.77
C LYS A 247 -9.11 8.68 27.43
N LYS A 248 -9.28 7.38 27.20
CA LYS A 248 -9.16 6.66 25.93
C LYS A 248 -9.39 7.54 24.68
N ASN A 249 -8.43 7.51 23.76
CA ASN A 249 -8.61 6.89 22.43
C ASN A 249 -7.26 6.67 21.73
#